data_AF-A0AAD8A3F2-F1
#
_entry.id   AF-A0AAD8A3F2-F1
#
_cell.length_a   1.000
_cell.length_b   1.000
_cell.length_c   1.000
_cell.angle_alpha   90.00
_cell.angle_beta   90.00
_cell.angle_gamma   90.00
#
_symmetry.space_group_name_H-M   'P 1'
#
loop_
_entity.id
_entity.type
_entity.pdbx_description
1 polymer ?
#
loop_
_entity_poly.entity_id
_entity_poly.type
_entity_poly.pdbx_seq_one_letter_code
_entity_poly.pdbx_strand_id
1 'polypeptide(L)'
;VLYMLLLRSRFKAFSFCLEVLKVLPPWGGTASVKNAFWLICGFASPEIQVKLLINLKLSFTRKVKARGTIFHCGVCKGLCGTSHLSQMSVDKEELVQRAKLAEQAERYDDMAAAMKAVTETGVELSNEERNLLSVAYKNVVGARRSSWRVISSIEQKTEGSERKQQMAKEYREKVEKELREICYDVLGLLDKYLIPKASNAESKVFYLKMKGDYYRYLAEVATGETRNTVVDDSQKAYQDAFEISKAKMQPTHPIRLGLALNFSVFYYEILNSPDKACQLAKQAFDDAIAELDTLNEDSYKDSTLIMQLLRDNLTLWTSDTQGDGDEPQEGGDN
;
A
#
# COMPACT_ATOMS: atom_id res chain seq x y z
N VAL A 1 27.71 -17.93 36.59
CA VAL A 1 27.61 -17.83 38.07
C VAL A 1 26.66 -16.70 38.52
N LEU A 2 26.74 -15.49 37.95
CA LEU A 2 25.83 -14.36 38.28
C LEU A 2 24.33 -14.66 37.96
N TYR A 3 24.06 -15.37 36.85
CA TYR A 3 22.70 -15.78 36.47
C TYR A 3 22.07 -16.79 37.44
N MET A 4 22.88 -17.70 38.00
CA MET A 4 22.43 -18.70 38.99
C MET A 4 22.22 -18.10 40.39
N LEU A 5 22.95 -17.05 40.74
CA LEU A 5 22.74 -16.29 41.99
C LEU A 5 21.45 -15.46 41.94
N LEU A 6 21.10 -14.90 40.78
CA LEU A 6 19.84 -14.18 40.56
C LEU A 6 18.61 -15.12 40.61
N LEU A 7 18.73 -16.36 40.12
CA LEU A 7 17.68 -17.38 40.19
C LEU A 7 17.44 -17.88 41.63
N ARG A 8 18.49 -18.04 42.44
CA ARG A 8 18.36 -18.43 43.87
C ARG A 8 17.73 -17.35 44.75
N SER A 9 17.93 -16.07 44.43
CA SER A 9 17.26 -14.94 45.12
C SER A 9 15.76 -14.90 44.83
N ARG A 10 15.36 -15.14 43.57
CA ARG A 10 13.95 -15.10 43.13
C ARG A 10 13.09 -16.25 43.67
N PHE A 11 13.68 -17.43 43.90
CA PHE A 11 12.95 -18.57 44.48
C PHE A 11 12.65 -18.40 45.98
N LYS A 12 13.53 -17.72 46.74
CA LYS A 12 13.28 -17.41 48.16
C LYS A 12 12.14 -16.39 48.35
N ALA A 13 12.04 -15.40 47.45
CA ALA A 13 10.95 -14.43 47.47
C ALA A 13 9.56 -15.06 47.18
N PHE A 14 9.53 -16.06 46.29
CA PHE A 14 8.30 -16.79 45.95
C PHE A 14 7.84 -17.70 47.10
N SER A 15 8.78 -18.35 47.80
CA SER A 15 8.46 -19.19 48.97
C SER A 15 7.98 -18.36 50.17
N PHE A 16 8.55 -17.17 50.40
CA PHE A 16 8.15 -16.27 51.48
C PHE A 16 6.73 -15.71 51.27
N CYS A 17 6.36 -15.35 50.03
CA CYS A 17 5.00 -14.88 49.72
C CYS A 17 3.92 -15.96 49.91
N LEU A 18 4.27 -17.23 49.67
CA LEU A 18 3.36 -18.38 49.83
C LEU A 18 3.19 -18.80 51.30
N GLU A 19 4.19 -18.59 52.16
CA GLU A 19 4.05 -18.80 53.61
C GLU A 19 3.21 -17.70 54.28
N VAL A 20 3.37 -16.43 53.88
CA VAL A 20 2.57 -15.32 54.43
C VAL A 20 1.08 -15.49 54.13
N LEU A 21 0.72 -16.11 53.00
CA LEU A 21 -0.66 -16.44 52.64
C LEU A 21 -1.28 -17.58 53.47
N LYS A 22 -0.47 -18.38 54.19
CA LYS A 22 -0.94 -19.49 55.04
C LYS A 22 -1.18 -19.11 56.51
N VAL A 23 -0.72 -17.93 56.95
CA VAL A 23 -0.76 -17.52 58.37
C VAL A 23 -1.87 -16.51 58.68
N LEU A 24 -2.65 -16.05 57.69
CA LEU A 24 -3.69 -15.05 57.92
C LEU A 24 -5.05 -15.70 58.28
N PRO A 25 -5.64 -15.39 59.45
CA PRO A 25 -6.94 -15.92 59.86
C PRO A 25 -8.10 -15.38 59.00
N PRO A 26 -9.26 -16.07 58.94
CA PRO A 26 -10.36 -15.70 58.06
C PRO A 26 -11.17 -14.56 58.67
N TRP A 27 -10.81 -13.31 58.36
CA TRP A 27 -11.61 -12.15 58.74
C TRP A 27 -12.41 -11.65 57.53
N GLY A 28 -13.73 -11.74 57.63
CA GLY A 28 -14.67 -11.22 56.64
C GLY A 28 -14.61 -9.69 56.58
N GLY A 29 -14.23 -9.16 55.42
CA GLY A 29 -14.28 -7.72 55.15
C GLY A 29 -13.57 -7.36 53.84
N THR A 30 -14.32 -6.87 52.86
CA THR A 30 -13.86 -6.55 51.49
C THR A 30 -12.87 -5.38 51.40
N ALA A 31 -12.54 -4.71 52.50
CA ALA A 31 -11.64 -3.57 52.53
C ALA A 31 -10.15 -3.94 52.75
N SER A 32 -9.84 -5.06 53.43
CA SER A 32 -8.44 -5.39 53.77
C SER A 32 -7.65 -6.01 52.61
N VAL A 33 -8.35 -6.62 51.63
CA VAL A 33 -7.75 -7.23 50.44
C VAL A 33 -7.17 -6.18 49.48
N LYS A 34 -7.77 -4.98 49.40
CA LYS A 34 -7.30 -3.90 48.52
C LYS A 34 -5.96 -3.32 48.95
N ASN A 35 -5.70 -3.23 50.26
CA ASN A 35 -4.46 -2.65 50.78
C ASN A 35 -3.28 -3.63 50.68
N ALA A 36 -3.52 -4.93 50.86
CA ALA A 36 -2.49 -5.96 50.60
C ALA A 36 -2.14 -6.06 49.11
N PHE A 37 -3.12 -5.85 48.21
CA PHE A 37 -2.92 -5.87 46.76
C PHE A 37 -2.06 -4.70 46.27
N TRP A 38 -2.23 -3.52 46.87
CA TRP A 38 -1.43 -2.33 46.56
C TRP A 38 0.05 -2.50 46.94
N LEU A 39 0.33 -3.15 48.07
CA LEU A 39 1.71 -3.43 48.50
C LEU A 39 2.43 -4.43 47.59
N ILE A 40 1.71 -5.40 47.03
CA ILE A 40 2.27 -6.45 46.15
C ILE A 40 2.50 -5.93 44.73
N CYS A 41 1.62 -5.06 44.22
CA CYS A 41 1.74 -4.51 42.87
C CYS A 41 2.82 -3.43 42.73
N GLY A 42 3.18 -2.72 43.81
CA GLY A 42 4.15 -1.62 43.78
C GLY A 42 5.61 -2.01 43.49
N PHE A 43 5.97 -3.30 43.59
CA PHE A 43 7.36 -3.77 43.44
C PHE A 43 7.53 -4.88 42.37
N ALA A 44 6.51 -5.18 41.58
CA ALA A 44 6.56 -6.26 40.57
C ALA A 44 6.86 -5.73 39.16
N SER A 45 7.71 -6.45 38.40
CA SER A 45 8.01 -6.11 37.00
C SER A 45 6.76 -6.26 36.10
N PRO A 46 6.69 -5.55 34.96
CA PRO A 46 5.49 -5.47 34.11
C PRO A 46 4.94 -6.83 33.67
N GLU A 47 5.80 -7.82 33.43
CA GLU A 47 5.42 -9.18 33.02
C GLU A 47 4.63 -9.94 34.08
N ILE A 48 4.88 -9.67 35.37
CA ILE A 48 4.17 -10.30 36.49
C ILE A 48 2.79 -9.66 36.65
N GLN A 49 2.67 -8.34 36.44
CA GLN A 49 1.39 -7.65 36.47
C GLN A 49 0.44 -8.15 35.37
N VAL A 50 0.97 -8.39 34.16
CA VAL A 50 0.19 -8.95 33.04
C VAL A 50 -0.29 -10.37 33.36
N LYS A 51 0.55 -11.24 33.94
CA LYS A 51 0.15 -12.59 34.35
C LYS A 51 -0.87 -12.61 35.49
N LEU A 52 -0.81 -11.65 36.42
CA LEU A 52 -1.81 -11.50 37.48
C LEU A 52 -3.17 -11.05 36.93
N LEU A 53 -3.17 -10.10 35.99
CA LEU A 53 -4.36 -9.59 35.31
C LEU A 53 -5.05 -10.67 34.46
N ILE A 54 -4.29 -11.51 33.77
CA ILE A 54 -4.82 -12.63 32.98
C ILE A 54 -5.46 -13.69 33.89
N ASN A 55 -4.81 -14.03 35.02
CA ASN A 55 -5.38 -14.98 35.98
C ASN A 55 -6.61 -14.43 36.71
N LEU A 56 -6.67 -13.12 37.00
CA LEU A 56 -7.88 -12.49 37.55
C LEU A 56 -9.04 -12.55 36.56
N LYS A 57 -8.78 -12.28 35.27
CA LYS A 57 -9.78 -12.38 34.19
C LYS A 57 -10.35 -13.79 34.08
N LEU A 58 -9.49 -14.82 34.18
CA LEU A 58 -9.87 -16.24 34.13
C LEU A 58 -10.66 -16.70 35.38
N SER A 59 -10.34 -16.16 36.56
CA SER A 59 -11.07 -16.46 37.80
C SER A 59 -12.48 -15.83 37.82
N PHE A 60 -12.61 -14.61 37.27
CA PHE A 60 -13.91 -13.95 37.12
C PHE A 60 -14.82 -14.67 36.08
N THR A 61 -14.25 -15.13 34.96
CA THR A 61 -15.02 -15.91 33.97
C THR A 61 -15.41 -17.30 34.47
N ARG A 62 -14.59 -17.95 35.32
CA ARG A 62 -14.97 -19.24 35.94
C ARG A 62 -16.07 -19.11 37.00
N LYS A 63 -16.10 -18.02 37.79
CA LYS A 63 -17.14 -17.80 38.80
C LYS A 63 -18.52 -17.48 38.22
N VAL A 64 -18.60 -16.98 36.99
CA VAL A 64 -19.88 -16.67 36.31
C VAL A 64 -20.56 -17.92 35.74
N LYS A 65 -19.85 -19.05 35.56
CA LYS A 65 -20.41 -20.27 34.97
C LYS A 65 -21.12 -21.22 35.96
N ALA A 66 -21.15 -20.91 37.26
CA ALA A 66 -21.62 -21.83 38.30
C ALA A 66 -22.92 -21.42 39.02
N ARG A 67 -23.56 -20.30 38.68
CA ARG A 67 -24.91 -19.98 39.18
C ARG A 67 -25.72 -19.33 38.07
N GLY A 68 -26.70 -20.07 37.56
CA GLY A 68 -27.70 -19.57 36.62
C GLY A 68 -28.56 -18.50 37.29
N THR A 69 -28.20 -17.24 37.10
CA THR A 69 -29.09 -16.10 37.33
C THR A 69 -28.62 -14.96 36.44
N ILE A 70 -29.38 -14.67 35.40
CA ILE A 70 -29.17 -13.50 34.53
C ILE A 70 -29.59 -12.28 35.33
N PHE A 71 -28.64 -11.54 35.90
CA PHE A 71 -28.89 -10.18 36.34
C PHE A 71 -28.68 -9.23 35.16
N HIS A 72 -29.78 -8.68 34.64
CA HIS A 72 -29.73 -7.53 33.74
C HIS A 72 -29.26 -6.30 34.52
N CYS A 73 -27.97 -5.97 34.39
CA CYS A 73 -27.47 -4.65 34.76
C CYS A 73 -27.69 -3.70 33.57
N GLY A 74 -28.68 -2.81 33.69
CA GLY A 74 -29.07 -1.82 32.68
C GLY A 74 -28.05 -0.69 32.44
N VAL A 75 -26.80 -0.81 32.91
CA VAL A 75 -25.78 0.25 32.81
C VAL A 75 -24.77 0.00 31.67
N CYS A 76 -24.72 -1.21 31.09
CA CYS A 76 -23.70 -1.53 30.09
C CYS A 76 -24.10 -1.32 28.61
N LYS A 77 -25.33 -0.88 28.32
CA LYS A 77 -25.76 -0.61 26.92
C LYS A 77 -25.22 0.70 26.33
N GLY A 78 -24.65 1.60 27.14
CA GLY A 78 -24.10 2.88 26.66
C GLY A 78 -22.58 2.94 26.45
N LEU A 79 -21.81 2.00 26.98
CA LEU A 79 -20.33 2.08 27.03
C LEU A 79 -19.60 1.11 26.08
N CYS A 80 -20.32 0.16 25.47
CA CYS A 80 -19.71 -0.83 24.58
C CYS A 80 -19.67 -0.41 23.10
N GLY A 81 -20.34 0.69 22.73
CA GLY A 81 -20.34 1.21 21.35
C GLY A 81 -19.19 2.17 21.05
N THR A 82 -18.61 2.81 22.07
CA THR A 82 -17.55 3.82 21.91
C THR A 82 -16.15 3.23 21.96
N SER A 83 -15.94 2.08 22.61
CA SER A 83 -14.62 1.46 22.73
C SER A 83 -14.12 0.84 21.42
N HIS A 84 -14.99 0.35 20.54
CA HIS A 84 -14.55 -0.33 19.32
C HIS A 84 -14.10 0.65 18.24
N LEU A 85 -14.83 1.76 18.05
CA LEU A 85 -14.43 2.86 17.16
C LEU A 85 -13.12 3.52 17.62
N SER A 86 -12.95 3.72 18.91
CA SER A 86 -11.72 4.29 19.49
C SER A 86 -10.51 3.35 19.41
N GLN A 87 -10.73 2.04 19.33
CA GLN A 87 -9.64 1.07 19.19
C GLN A 87 -9.23 0.90 17.72
N MET A 88 -10.19 0.97 16.79
CA MET A 88 -9.93 0.94 15.34
C MET A 88 -9.18 2.18 14.83
N SER A 89 -9.46 3.38 15.36
CA SER A 89 -8.72 4.59 14.99
C SER A 89 -7.25 4.45 15.38
N VAL A 90 -6.99 4.09 16.65
CA VAL A 90 -5.64 3.91 17.19
C VAL A 90 -4.82 2.93 16.35
N ASP A 91 -5.42 1.83 15.89
CA ASP A 91 -4.75 0.86 15.00
C ASP A 91 -4.43 1.44 13.62
N LYS A 92 -5.34 2.26 13.02
CA LYS A 92 -5.11 2.92 11.72
C LYS A 92 -3.97 3.93 11.79
N GLU A 93 -3.98 4.80 12.80
CA GLU A 93 -2.98 5.84 12.95
C GLU A 93 -1.58 5.26 13.24
N GLU A 94 -1.48 4.18 14.02
CA GLU A 94 -0.22 3.47 14.23
C GLU A 94 0.33 2.86 12.92
N LEU A 95 -0.55 2.25 12.10
CA LEU A 95 -0.16 1.71 10.80
C LEU A 95 0.33 2.79 9.83
N VAL A 96 -0.33 3.96 9.80
CA VAL A 96 0.12 5.10 8.98
C VAL A 96 1.48 5.62 9.46
N GLN A 97 1.70 5.73 10.77
CA GLN A 97 3.02 6.11 11.30
C GLN A 97 4.09 5.10 10.94
N ARG A 98 3.78 3.80 11.02
CA ARG A 98 4.70 2.75 10.58
C ARG A 98 5.03 2.85 9.09
N ALA A 99 4.05 3.16 8.24
CA ALA A 99 4.29 3.37 6.81
C ALA A 99 5.25 4.55 6.57
N LYS A 100 5.08 5.67 7.27
CA LYS A 100 5.99 6.82 7.19
C LYS A 100 7.42 6.50 7.64
N LEU A 101 7.57 5.71 8.71
CA LEU A 101 8.90 5.24 9.15
C LEU A 101 9.53 4.30 8.12
N ALA A 102 8.74 3.41 7.51
CA ALA A 102 9.20 2.51 6.46
C ALA A 102 9.62 3.27 5.19
N GLU A 103 8.90 4.34 4.82
CA GLU A 103 9.27 5.25 3.73
C GLU A 103 10.64 5.90 3.97
N GLN A 104 10.85 6.48 5.16
CA GLN A 104 12.14 7.10 5.54
C GLN A 104 13.30 6.10 5.58
N ALA A 105 13.01 4.83 5.84
CA ALA A 105 13.98 3.74 5.82
C ALA A 105 14.09 3.05 4.45
N GLU A 106 13.40 3.55 3.43
CA GLU A 106 13.32 2.97 2.07
C GLU A 106 12.89 1.49 2.05
N ARG A 107 12.15 1.05 3.08
CA ARG A 107 11.60 -0.31 3.20
C ARG A 107 10.20 -0.37 2.60
N TYR A 108 10.12 -0.20 1.29
CA TYR A 108 8.83 -0.06 0.60
C TYR A 108 7.91 -1.29 0.70
N ASP A 109 8.45 -2.50 0.81
CA ASP A 109 7.63 -3.71 1.04
C ASP A 109 6.92 -3.65 2.41
N ASP A 110 7.60 -3.17 3.46
CA ASP A 110 7.00 -2.96 4.78
C ASP A 110 5.96 -1.83 4.74
N MET A 111 6.27 -0.76 4.01
CA MET A 111 5.36 0.38 3.78
C MET A 111 4.07 -0.08 3.09
N ALA A 112 4.19 -0.91 2.05
CA ALA A 112 3.04 -1.45 1.32
C ALA A 112 2.19 -2.36 2.20
N ALA A 113 2.81 -3.22 3.01
CA ALA A 113 2.09 -4.07 3.96
C ALA A 113 1.30 -3.26 5.00
N ALA A 114 1.89 -2.18 5.53
CA ALA A 114 1.19 -1.29 6.47
C ALA A 114 0.02 -0.56 5.80
N MET A 115 0.23 0.02 4.62
CA MET A 115 -0.81 0.75 3.90
C MET A 115 -1.92 -0.15 3.35
N LYS A 116 -1.60 -1.40 3.04
CA LYS A 116 -2.59 -2.44 2.75
C LYS A 116 -3.51 -2.67 3.95
N ALA A 117 -2.94 -2.87 5.14
CA ALA A 117 -3.72 -3.05 6.36
C ALA A 117 -4.61 -1.83 6.65
N VAL A 118 -4.11 -0.61 6.44
CA VAL A 118 -4.91 0.64 6.53
C VAL A 118 -6.08 0.60 5.55
N THR A 119 -5.86 0.19 4.31
CA THR A 119 -6.89 0.12 3.26
C THR A 119 -7.96 -0.93 3.59
N GLU A 120 -7.55 -2.08 4.11
CA GLU A 120 -8.44 -3.19 4.47
C GLU A 120 -9.32 -2.90 5.70
N THR A 121 -9.03 -1.85 6.49
CA THR A 121 -9.97 -1.33 7.51
C THR A 121 -11.31 -0.87 6.90
N GLY A 122 -11.29 -0.55 5.60
CA GLY A 122 -12.47 -0.16 4.85
C GLY A 122 -12.94 1.28 5.08
N VAL A 123 -12.17 2.10 5.76
CA VAL A 123 -12.42 3.55 5.83
C VAL A 123 -11.85 4.21 4.57
N GLU A 124 -12.54 5.23 4.04
CA GLU A 124 -12.01 6.02 2.90
C GLU A 124 -10.67 6.65 3.30
N LEU A 125 -9.67 6.53 2.41
CA LEU A 125 -8.34 7.07 2.66
C LEU A 125 -8.34 8.59 2.50
N SER A 126 -7.62 9.29 3.38
CA SER A 126 -7.31 10.70 3.21
C SER A 126 -6.36 10.90 2.01
N ASN A 127 -6.20 12.15 1.55
CA ASN A 127 -5.26 12.46 0.46
C ASN A 127 -3.83 12.05 0.81
N GLU A 128 -3.41 12.22 2.06
CA GLU A 128 -2.08 11.81 2.52
C GLU A 128 -1.94 10.28 2.52
N GLU A 129 -2.92 9.56 3.06
CA GLU A 129 -2.92 8.09 3.10
C GLU A 129 -2.95 7.48 1.70
N ARG A 130 -3.75 8.05 0.79
CA ARG A 130 -3.80 7.67 -0.62
C ARG A 130 -2.45 7.85 -1.30
N ASN A 131 -1.77 8.96 -1.03
CA ASN A 131 -0.45 9.23 -1.58
C ASN A 131 0.60 8.24 -1.03
N LEU A 132 0.59 7.96 0.28
CA LEU A 132 1.46 6.95 0.90
C LEU A 132 1.26 5.56 0.28
N LEU A 133 0.01 5.13 0.09
CA LEU A 133 -0.30 3.86 -0.58
C LEU A 133 0.30 3.82 -1.99
N SER A 134 0.12 4.89 -2.77
CA SER A 134 0.65 4.99 -4.13
C SER A 134 2.17 4.97 -4.16
N VAL A 135 2.84 5.71 -3.27
CA VAL A 135 4.31 5.73 -3.17
C VAL A 135 4.86 4.35 -2.80
N ALA A 136 4.24 3.69 -1.82
CA ALA A 136 4.65 2.36 -1.38
C ALA A 136 4.65 1.36 -2.53
N TYR A 137 3.48 1.17 -3.16
CA TYR A 137 3.36 0.17 -4.22
C TYR A 137 4.10 0.56 -5.51
N LYS A 138 4.20 1.86 -5.84
CA LYS A 138 5.02 2.34 -6.98
C LYS A 138 6.48 1.91 -6.83
N ASN A 139 7.06 2.05 -5.64
CA ASN A 139 8.45 1.66 -5.41
C ASN A 139 8.62 0.14 -5.39
N VAL A 140 7.70 -0.57 -4.73
CA VAL A 140 7.69 -2.04 -4.69
C VAL A 140 7.65 -2.64 -6.09
N VAL A 141 6.69 -2.23 -6.93
CA VAL A 141 6.55 -2.73 -8.31
C VAL A 141 7.67 -2.21 -9.22
N GLY A 142 8.12 -0.97 -9.01
CA GLY A 142 9.19 -0.34 -9.78
C GLY A 142 10.51 -1.10 -9.68
N ALA A 143 10.88 -1.57 -8.49
CA ALA A 143 12.06 -2.40 -8.29
C ALA A 143 11.99 -3.70 -9.10
N ARG A 144 10.84 -4.41 -9.07
CA ARG A 144 10.66 -5.68 -9.79
C ARG A 144 10.62 -5.47 -11.30
N ARG A 145 9.98 -4.39 -11.79
CA ARG A 145 10.02 -4.01 -13.21
C ARG A 145 11.44 -3.72 -13.69
N SER A 146 12.23 -3.01 -12.90
CA SER A 146 13.64 -2.74 -13.23
C SER A 146 14.45 -4.03 -13.32
N SER A 147 14.34 -4.91 -12.31
CA SER A 147 14.98 -6.23 -12.33
C SER A 147 14.54 -7.06 -13.54
N TRP A 148 13.26 -7.09 -13.85
CA TRP A 148 12.72 -7.83 -14.99
C TRP A 148 13.30 -7.36 -16.32
N ARG A 149 13.41 -6.04 -16.57
CA ARG A 149 14.02 -5.51 -17.80
C ARG A 149 15.47 -5.95 -17.95
N VAL A 150 16.26 -5.87 -16.87
CA VAL A 150 17.67 -6.27 -16.88
C VAL A 150 17.81 -7.76 -17.19
N ILE A 151 17.03 -8.61 -16.51
CA ILE A 151 17.10 -10.06 -16.70
C ILE A 151 16.63 -10.44 -18.11
N SER A 152 15.57 -9.82 -18.61
CA SER A 152 15.07 -10.05 -19.97
C SER A 152 16.11 -9.68 -21.03
N SER A 153 16.85 -8.58 -20.83
CA SER A 153 17.97 -8.20 -21.72
C SER A 153 19.12 -9.20 -21.66
N ILE A 154 19.44 -9.75 -20.48
CA ILE A 154 20.47 -10.78 -20.31
C ILE A 154 20.04 -12.08 -21.01
N GLU A 155 18.80 -12.52 -20.84
CA GLU A 155 18.25 -13.71 -21.49
C GLU A 155 18.35 -13.61 -23.02
N GLN A 156 18.02 -12.45 -23.59
CA GLN A 156 18.10 -12.20 -25.04
C GLN A 156 19.55 -12.21 -25.55
N LYS A 157 20.49 -11.64 -24.79
CA LYS A 157 21.92 -11.54 -25.20
C LYS A 157 22.72 -12.83 -24.97
N THR A 158 22.16 -13.79 -24.23
CA THR A 158 22.84 -15.05 -23.90
C THR A 158 22.66 -16.06 -25.04
N GLU A 159 23.23 -15.76 -26.20
CA GLU A 159 23.27 -16.67 -27.34
C GLU A 159 24.41 -17.69 -27.19
N GLY A 160 24.21 -18.92 -27.69
CA GLY A 160 25.26 -19.96 -27.75
C GLY A 160 25.51 -20.75 -26.46
N SER A 161 24.77 -20.49 -25.37
CA SER A 161 24.82 -21.31 -24.15
C SER A 161 23.43 -21.60 -23.59
N GLU A 162 22.84 -22.73 -24.00
CA GLU A 162 21.50 -23.17 -23.56
C GLU A 162 21.34 -23.16 -22.04
N ARG A 163 22.37 -23.59 -21.31
CA ARG A 163 22.33 -23.61 -19.84
C ARG A 163 22.19 -22.22 -19.24
N LYS A 164 22.94 -21.23 -19.73
CA LYS A 164 22.86 -19.86 -19.21
C LYS A 164 21.53 -19.20 -19.60
N GLN A 165 21.05 -19.47 -20.81
CA GLN A 165 19.76 -18.98 -21.29
C GLN A 165 18.61 -19.53 -20.42
N GLN A 166 18.63 -20.83 -20.13
CA GLN A 166 17.63 -21.46 -19.24
C GLN A 166 17.66 -20.87 -17.83
N MET A 167 18.85 -20.64 -17.26
CA MET A 167 18.98 -19.99 -15.93
C MET A 167 18.41 -18.56 -15.92
N ALA A 168 18.67 -17.78 -16.98
CA ALA A 168 18.14 -16.42 -17.10
C ALA A 168 16.61 -16.43 -17.22
N LYS A 169 16.06 -17.36 -18.03
CA LYS A 169 14.62 -17.56 -18.19
C LYS A 169 13.92 -17.91 -16.89
N GLU A 170 14.43 -18.89 -16.13
CA GLU A 170 13.85 -19.28 -14.83
C GLU A 170 13.84 -18.12 -13.84
N TYR A 171 14.90 -17.31 -13.84
CA TYR A 171 14.99 -16.14 -12.98
C TYR A 171 14.05 -15.02 -13.43
N ARG A 172 13.88 -14.79 -14.74
CA ARG A 172 12.88 -13.87 -15.28
C ARG A 172 11.48 -14.27 -14.83
N GLU A 173 11.11 -15.54 -15.02
CA GLU A 173 9.78 -16.06 -14.66
C GLU A 173 9.48 -15.94 -13.16
N LYS A 174 10.51 -16.07 -12.30
CA LYS A 174 10.39 -15.78 -10.87
C LYS A 174 10.03 -14.32 -10.60
N VAL A 175 10.76 -13.38 -11.21
CA VAL A 175 10.49 -11.93 -11.04
C VAL A 175 9.12 -11.56 -11.61
N GLU A 176 8.70 -12.15 -12.72
CA GLU A 176 7.36 -11.94 -13.26
C GLU A 176 6.26 -12.42 -12.31
N LYS A 177 6.49 -13.54 -11.61
CA LYS A 177 5.55 -14.02 -10.60
C LYS A 177 5.40 -13.01 -9.46
N GLU A 178 6.52 -12.51 -8.93
CA GLU A 178 6.51 -11.48 -7.88
C GLU A 178 5.79 -10.20 -8.36
N LEU A 179 6.07 -9.75 -9.59
CA LEU A 179 5.42 -8.58 -10.20
C LEU A 179 3.90 -8.79 -10.32
N ARG A 180 3.47 -9.97 -10.82
CA ARG A 180 2.04 -10.31 -10.94
C ARG A 180 1.34 -10.32 -9.58
N GLU A 181 1.96 -10.91 -8.56
CA GLU A 181 1.41 -10.93 -7.20
C GLU A 181 1.22 -9.53 -6.64
N ILE A 182 2.21 -8.64 -6.80
CA ILE A 182 2.10 -7.23 -6.39
C ILE A 182 0.97 -6.52 -7.14
N CYS A 183 0.86 -6.72 -8.46
CA CYS A 183 -0.18 -6.07 -9.26
C CYS A 183 -1.59 -6.53 -8.87
N TYR A 184 -1.80 -7.85 -8.72
CA TYR A 184 -3.10 -8.38 -8.30
C TYR A 184 -3.47 -7.99 -6.87
N ASP A 185 -2.48 -7.81 -6.00
CA ASP A 185 -2.73 -7.27 -4.65
C ASP A 185 -3.34 -5.88 -4.71
N VAL A 186 -2.71 -4.97 -5.47
CA VAL A 186 -3.21 -3.59 -5.65
C VAL A 186 -4.56 -3.56 -6.36
N LEU A 187 -4.73 -4.33 -7.45
CA LEU A 187 -5.99 -4.42 -8.17
C LEU A 187 -7.12 -4.92 -7.25
N GLY A 188 -6.82 -5.89 -6.38
CA GLY A 188 -7.73 -6.37 -5.35
C GLY A 188 -8.13 -5.28 -4.35
N LEU A 189 -7.18 -4.44 -3.92
CA LEU A 189 -7.46 -3.30 -3.04
C LEU A 189 -8.33 -2.24 -3.72
N LEU A 190 -8.01 -1.93 -4.98
CA LEU A 190 -8.73 -0.95 -5.78
C LEU A 190 -10.19 -1.35 -5.98
N ASP A 191 -10.44 -2.60 -6.37
CA ASP A 191 -11.78 -3.09 -6.68
C ASP A 191 -12.64 -3.32 -5.45
N LYS A 192 -12.06 -3.76 -4.33
CA LYS A 192 -12.82 -4.10 -3.11
C LYS A 192 -13.01 -2.93 -2.16
N TYR A 193 -12.04 -2.04 -2.04
CA TYR A 193 -12.02 -1.04 -0.97
C TYR A 193 -11.98 0.40 -1.46
N LEU A 194 -11.22 0.71 -2.52
CA LEU A 194 -10.92 2.10 -2.87
C LEU A 194 -11.89 2.70 -3.88
N ILE A 195 -12.05 2.10 -5.05
CA ILE A 195 -12.93 2.62 -6.12
C ILE A 195 -14.39 2.70 -5.66
N PRO A 196 -14.97 1.67 -5.00
CA PRO A 196 -16.37 1.72 -4.56
C PRO A 196 -16.65 2.78 -3.49
N LYS A 197 -15.63 3.20 -2.73
CA LYS A 197 -15.76 4.15 -1.61
C LYS A 197 -15.31 5.57 -1.95
N ALA A 198 -14.75 5.79 -3.14
CA ALA A 198 -14.30 7.10 -3.57
C ALA A 198 -15.48 8.08 -3.67
N SER A 199 -15.53 9.04 -2.75
CA SER A 199 -16.64 10.00 -2.63
C SER A 199 -16.60 11.11 -3.68
N ASN A 200 -15.41 11.51 -4.11
CA ASN A 200 -15.18 12.64 -5.01
C ASN A 200 -14.51 12.24 -6.34
N ALA A 201 -14.58 13.13 -7.32
CA ALA A 201 -14.03 12.88 -8.66
C ALA A 201 -12.51 12.70 -8.65
N GLU A 202 -11.78 13.45 -7.82
CA GLU A 202 -10.32 13.35 -7.69
C GLU A 202 -9.86 11.96 -7.24
N SER A 203 -10.41 11.46 -6.15
CA SER A 203 -10.12 10.11 -5.65
C SER A 203 -10.52 9.05 -6.67
N LYS A 204 -11.67 9.20 -7.33
CA LYS A 204 -12.13 8.23 -8.32
C LYS A 204 -11.20 8.16 -9.54
N VAL A 205 -10.79 9.30 -10.09
CA VAL A 205 -9.81 9.36 -11.19
C VAL A 205 -8.45 8.84 -10.74
N PHE A 206 -8.00 9.19 -9.53
CA PHE A 206 -6.74 8.70 -8.98
C PHE A 206 -6.70 7.17 -8.92
N TYR A 207 -7.75 6.53 -8.38
CA TYR A 207 -7.81 5.07 -8.27
C TYR A 207 -8.01 4.38 -9.61
N LEU A 208 -8.81 4.94 -10.52
CA LEU A 208 -8.96 4.38 -11.88
C LEU A 208 -7.67 4.49 -12.69
N LYS A 209 -6.96 5.62 -12.59
CA LYS A 209 -5.61 5.79 -13.16
C LYS A 209 -4.67 4.73 -12.60
N MET A 210 -4.66 4.55 -11.27
CA MET A 210 -3.84 3.52 -10.63
C MET A 210 -4.21 2.12 -11.14
N LYS A 211 -5.50 1.81 -11.29
CA LYS A 211 -5.97 0.55 -11.88
C LYS A 211 -5.41 0.32 -13.30
N GLY A 212 -5.47 1.34 -14.16
CA GLY A 212 -4.85 1.31 -15.49
C GLY A 212 -3.34 1.08 -15.42
N ASP A 213 -2.64 1.77 -14.52
CA ASP A 213 -1.19 1.60 -14.32
C ASP A 213 -0.81 0.15 -13.96
N TYR A 214 -1.53 -0.50 -13.04
CA TYR A 214 -1.22 -1.88 -12.64
C TYR A 214 -1.60 -2.93 -13.69
N TYR A 215 -2.67 -2.72 -14.45
CA TYR A 215 -2.94 -3.56 -15.62
C TYR A 215 -1.90 -3.38 -16.73
N ARG A 216 -1.43 -2.14 -16.94
CA ARG A 216 -0.30 -1.89 -17.85
C ARG A 216 0.96 -2.63 -17.42
N TYR A 217 1.30 -2.65 -16.13
CA TYR A 217 2.45 -3.42 -15.64
C TYR A 217 2.27 -4.93 -15.84
N LEU A 218 1.05 -5.45 -15.71
CA LEU A 218 0.75 -6.83 -16.06
C LEU A 218 0.93 -7.09 -17.57
N ALA A 219 0.49 -6.15 -18.42
CA ALA A 219 0.63 -6.25 -19.87
C ALA A 219 2.10 -6.34 -20.30
N GLU A 220 3.01 -5.61 -19.65
CA GLU A 220 4.46 -5.64 -19.93
C GLU A 220 5.06 -7.05 -19.86
N VAL A 221 4.58 -7.89 -18.93
CA VAL A 221 5.11 -9.24 -18.70
C VAL A 221 4.20 -10.36 -19.23
N ALA A 222 2.99 -10.04 -19.69
CA ALA A 222 2.03 -11.01 -20.17
C ALA A 222 2.32 -11.43 -21.62
N THR A 223 2.05 -12.70 -21.93
CA THR A 223 2.17 -13.29 -23.26
C THR A 223 0.86 -13.97 -23.68
N GLY A 224 0.66 -14.12 -24.99
CA GLY A 224 -0.50 -14.81 -25.55
C GLY A 224 -1.84 -14.14 -25.21
N GLU A 225 -2.87 -14.95 -24.99
CA GLU A 225 -4.26 -14.50 -24.76
C GLU A 225 -4.40 -13.65 -23.49
N THR A 226 -3.67 -13.99 -22.43
CA THR A 226 -3.62 -13.21 -21.17
C THR A 226 -3.18 -11.78 -21.40
N ARG A 227 -2.33 -11.51 -22.40
CA ARG A 227 -1.91 -10.13 -22.72
C ARG A 227 -3.10 -9.31 -23.22
N ASN A 228 -3.92 -9.86 -24.12
CA ASN A 228 -5.05 -9.13 -24.68
C ASN A 228 -6.04 -8.70 -23.60
N THR A 229 -6.35 -9.59 -22.66
CA THR A 229 -7.29 -9.28 -21.56
C THR A 229 -6.77 -8.17 -20.66
N VAL A 230 -5.49 -8.21 -20.25
CA VAL A 230 -4.94 -7.16 -19.37
C VAL A 230 -4.75 -5.83 -20.10
N VAL A 231 -4.51 -5.85 -21.40
CA VAL A 231 -4.46 -4.64 -22.24
C VAL A 231 -5.82 -3.97 -22.31
N ASP A 232 -6.88 -4.75 -22.57
CA ASP A 232 -8.26 -4.24 -22.63
C ASP A 232 -8.69 -3.66 -21.26
N ASP A 233 -8.38 -4.36 -20.17
CA ASP A 233 -8.68 -3.89 -18.80
C ASP A 233 -7.92 -2.60 -18.46
N SER A 234 -6.65 -2.49 -18.86
CA SER A 234 -5.85 -1.27 -18.72
C SER A 234 -6.47 -0.11 -19.49
N GLN A 235 -6.80 -0.33 -20.76
CA GLN A 235 -7.39 0.70 -21.62
C GLN A 235 -8.73 1.19 -21.06
N LYS A 236 -9.60 0.26 -20.63
CA LYS A 236 -10.89 0.59 -20.03
C LYS A 236 -10.73 1.44 -18.77
N ALA A 237 -9.82 1.06 -17.87
CA ALA A 237 -9.58 1.81 -16.65
C ALA A 237 -9.07 3.24 -16.91
N TYR A 238 -8.15 3.41 -17.87
CA TYR A 238 -7.69 4.74 -18.29
C TYR A 238 -8.80 5.55 -18.96
N GLN A 239 -9.63 4.94 -19.82
CA GLN A 239 -10.73 5.64 -20.48
C GLN A 239 -11.77 6.11 -19.46
N ASP A 240 -12.17 5.25 -18.52
CA ASP A 240 -13.11 5.60 -17.45
C ASP A 240 -12.55 6.76 -16.60
N ALA A 241 -11.26 6.75 -16.28
CA ALA A 241 -10.60 7.86 -15.59
C ALA A 241 -10.60 9.15 -16.44
N PHE A 242 -10.34 9.01 -17.75
CA PHE A 242 -10.20 10.14 -18.67
C PHE A 242 -11.51 10.89 -18.84
N GLU A 243 -12.62 10.18 -19.05
CA GLU A 243 -13.96 10.78 -19.15
C GLU A 243 -14.35 11.56 -17.89
N ILE A 244 -14.11 11.00 -16.70
CA ILE A 244 -14.39 11.68 -15.44
C ILE A 244 -13.51 12.92 -15.29
N SER A 245 -12.20 12.80 -15.58
CA SER A 245 -11.25 13.91 -15.45
C SER A 245 -11.61 15.07 -16.40
N LYS A 246 -11.99 14.77 -17.64
CA LYS A 246 -12.39 15.78 -18.63
C LYS A 246 -13.65 16.52 -18.22
N ALA A 247 -14.59 15.83 -17.58
CA ALA A 247 -15.86 16.41 -17.15
C ALA A 247 -15.79 17.17 -15.82
N LYS A 248 -14.81 16.88 -14.95
CA LYS A 248 -14.81 17.33 -13.54
C LYS A 248 -13.55 18.04 -13.08
N MET A 249 -12.49 18.11 -13.89
CA MET A 249 -11.21 18.70 -13.49
C MET A 249 -10.71 19.69 -14.53
N GLN A 250 -10.03 20.74 -14.07
CA GLN A 250 -9.35 21.69 -14.96
C GLN A 250 -8.21 21.00 -15.72
N PRO A 251 -7.91 21.41 -16.96
CA PRO A 251 -6.79 20.88 -17.74
C PRO A 251 -5.44 20.92 -17.02
N THR A 252 -5.23 21.94 -16.19
CA THR A 252 -4.01 22.13 -15.39
C THR A 252 -3.94 21.26 -14.13
N HIS A 253 -5.00 20.54 -13.78
CA HIS A 253 -5.04 19.76 -12.53
C HIS A 253 -4.00 18.60 -12.56
N PRO A 254 -3.11 18.47 -11.53
CA PRO A 254 -2.04 17.46 -11.54
C PRO A 254 -2.50 16.02 -11.77
N ILE A 255 -3.63 15.61 -11.20
CA ILE A 255 -4.19 14.26 -11.41
C ILE A 255 -4.60 14.04 -12.88
N ARG A 256 -5.18 15.07 -13.53
CA ARG A 256 -5.63 14.98 -14.94
C ARG A 256 -4.42 14.96 -15.87
N LEU A 257 -3.43 15.80 -15.63
CA LEU A 257 -2.16 15.80 -16.36
C LEU A 257 -1.43 14.46 -16.21
N GLY A 258 -1.31 13.96 -14.98
CA GLY A 258 -0.66 12.69 -14.69
C GLY A 258 -1.39 11.49 -15.31
N LEU A 259 -2.72 11.56 -15.43
CA LEU A 259 -3.50 10.57 -16.17
C LEU A 259 -3.16 10.62 -17.66
N ALA A 260 -3.17 11.80 -18.29
CA ALA A 260 -2.83 11.95 -19.70
C ALA A 260 -1.42 11.46 -20.03
N LEU A 261 -0.45 11.76 -19.15
CA LEU A 261 0.92 11.26 -19.25
C LEU A 261 0.99 9.73 -19.25
N ASN A 262 0.33 9.07 -18.30
CA ASN A 262 0.40 7.61 -18.21
C ASN A 262 -0.41 6.94 -19.33
N PHE A 263 -1.51 7.54 -19.76
CA PHE A 263 -2.33 7.00 -20.83
C PHE A 263 -1.67 7.16 -22.21
N SER A 264 -0.93 8.25 -22.45
CA SER A 264 -0.12 8.37 -23.68
C SER A 264 1.02 7.35 -23.73
N VAL A 265 1.71 7.12 -22.60
CA VAL A 265 2.71 6.05 -22.48
C VAL A 265 2.09 4.68 -22.75
N PHE A 266 0.87 4.41 -22.26
CA PHE A 266 0.16 3.18 -22.59
C PHE A 266 -0.10 3.03 -24.09
N TYR A 267 -0.56 4.08 -24.77
CA TYR A 267 -0.75 4.05 -26.22
C TYR A 267 0.56 3.78 -26.97
N TYR A 268 1.67 4.36 -26.51
CA TYR A 268 2.98 4.20 -27.13
C TYR A 268 3.56 2.80 -26.88
N GLU A 269 3.78 2.43 -25.62
CA GLU A 269 4.54 1.23 -25.24
C GLU A 269 3.73 -0.07 -25.32
N ILE A 270 2.40 -0.01 -25.13
CA ILE A 270 1.57 -1.22 -25.01
C ILE A 270 0.75 -1.48 -26.26
N LEU A 271 0.09 -0.45 -26.79
CA LEU A 271 -0.75 -0.54 -27.99
C LEU A 271 0.00 -0.27 -29.29
N ASN A 272 1.30 0.08 -29.21
CA ASN A 272 2.13 0.42 -30.37
C ASN A 272 1.43 1.40 -31.32
N SER A 273 0.79 2.43 -30.74
CA SER A 273 -0.01 3.44 -31.43
C SER A 273 0.59 4.84 -31.21
N PRO A 274 1.78 5.12 -31.79
CA PRO A 274 2.55 6.34 -31.51
C PRO A 274 1.77 7.61 -31.87
N ASP A 275 1.02 7.62 -32.97
CA ASP A 275 0.20 8.77 -33.37
C ASP A 275 -0.82 9.16 -32.30
N LYS A 276 -1.53 8.17 -31.73
CA LYS A 276 -2.50 8.39 -30.66
C LYS A 276 -1.82 8.86 -29.37
N ALA A 277 -0.65 8.30 -29.05
CA ALA A 277 0.12 8.71 -27.88
C ALA A 277 0.55 10.19 -27.98
N CYS A 278 1.13 10.57 -29.12
CA CYS A 278 1.55 11.94 -29.41
C CYS A 278 0.36 12.90 -29.43
N GLN A 279 -0.76 12.52 -30.06
CA GLN A 279 -1.97 13.34 -30.08
C GLN A 279 -2.49 13.60 -28.66
N LEU A 280 -2.60 12.56 -27.82
CA LEU A 280 -3.09 12.70 -26.45
C LEU A 280 -2.15 13.55 -25.60
N ALA A 281 -0.85 13.30 -25.65
CA ALA A 281 0.14 14.04 -24.88
C ALA A 281 0.19 15.52 -25.31
N LYS A 282 0.17 15.79 -26.61
CA LYS A 282 0.16 17.15 -27.16
C LYS A 282 -1.11 17.91 -26.76
N GLN A 283 -2.28 17.29 -26.92
CA GLN A 283 -3.55 17.93 -26.53
C GLN A 283 -3.55 18.29 -25.04
N ALA A 284 -3.11 17.39 -24.16
CA ALA A 284 -3.05 17.65 -22.73
C ALA A 284 -2.06 18.77 -22.37
N PHE A 285 -0.93 18.84 -23.08
CA PHE A 285 0.06 19.90 -22.90
C PHE A 285 -0.48 21.26 -23.36
N ASP A 286 -1.07 21.33 -24.57
CA ASP A 286 -1.61 22.55 -25.16
C ASP A 286 -2.80 23.09 -24.35
N ASP A 287 -3.71 22.21 -23.91
CA ASP A 287 -4.84 22.59 -23.04
C ASP A 287 -4.36 23.18 -21.71
N ALA A 288 -3.29 22.62 -21.12
CA ALA A 288 -2.75 23.10 -19.85
C ALA A 288 -1.97 24.41 -20.00
N ILE A 289 -1.25 24.60 -21.11
CA ILE A 289 -0.58 25.88 -21.45
C ILE A 289 -1.63 27.00 -21.53
N ALA A 290 -2.77 26.74 -22.18
CA ALA A 290 -3.82 27.75 -22.39
C ALA A 290 -4.44 28.29 -21.08
N GLU A 291 -4.35 27.51 -19.99
CA GLU A 291 -4.93 27.87 -18.70
C GLU A 291 -3.88 27.98 -17.58
N LEU A 292 -2.58 27.99 -17.92
CA LEU A 292 -1.49 27.95 -16.94
C LEU A 292 -1.51 29.13 -15.97
N ASP A 293 -1.89 30.31 -16.46
CA ASP A 293 -1.97 31.55 -15.68
C ASP A 293 -3.06 31.52 -14.59
N THR A 294 -3.94 30.50 -14.60
CA THR A 294 -5.03 30.33 -13.62
C THR A 294 -4.61 29.49 -12.40
N LEU A 295 -3.43 28.87 -12.42
CA LEU A 295 -2.95 27.99 -11.36
C LEU A 295 -2.59 28.77 -10.09
N ASN A 296 -2.93 28.19 -8.94
CA ASN A 296 -2.42 28.66 -7.65
C ASN A 296 -0.97 28.18 -7.40
N GLU A 297 -0.24 28.86 -6.52
CA GLU A 297 1.17 28.55 -6.22
C GLU A 297 1.37 27.11 -5.75
N ASP A 298 0.42 26.57 -4.98
CA ASP A 298 0.49 25.22 -4.41
C ASP A 298 0.48 24.11 -5.49
N SER A 299 -0.32 24.29 -6.55
CA SER A 299 -0.44 23.30 -7.64
C SER A 299 0.50 23.58 -8.81
N TYR A 300 1.08 24.78 -8.88
CA TYR A 300 1.92 25.21 -10.01
C TYR A 300 3.14 24.30 -10.18
N LYS A 301 3.84 23.98 -9.10
CA LYS A 301 5.05 23.13 -9.14
C LYS A 301 4.76 21.73 -9.66
N ASP A 302 3.71 21.10 -9.15
CA ASP A 302 3.34 19.73 -9.55
C ASP A 302 2.86 19.69 -11.00
N SER A 303 2.03 20.66 -11.41
CA SER A 303 1.50 20.73 -12.77
C SER A 303 2.59 20.97 -13.80
N THR A 304 3.50 21.93 -13.55
CA THR A 304 4.61 22.24 -14.46
C THR A 304 5.61 21.10 -14.57
N LEU A 305 5.87 20.36 -13.48
CA LEU A 305 6.70 19.16 -13.53
C LEU A 305 6.09 18.08 -14.44
N ILE A 306 4.78 17.87 -14.39
CA ILE A 306 4.12 16.87 -15.24
C ILE A 306 4.07 17.34 -16.71
N MET A 307 3.82 18.62 -16.96
CA MET A 307 3.88 19.20 -18.31
C MET A 307 5.28 19.05 -18.92
N GLN A 308 6.32 19.21 -18.12
CA GLN A 308 7.71 18.97 -18.53
C GLN A 308 7.90 17.52 -18.99
N LEU A 309 7.41 16.54 -18.23
CA LEU A 309 7.47 15.12 -18.62
C LEU A 309 6.68 14.81 -19.90
N LEU A 310 5.51 15.43 -20.09
CA LEU A 310 4.76 15.32 -21.36
C LEU A 310 5.57 15.83 -22.56
N ARG A 311 6.23 16.98 -22.40
CA ARG A 311 7.10 17.57 -23.44
C ARG A 311 8.30 16.67 -23.75
N ASP A 312 8.93 16.12 -22.72
CA ASP A 312 10.09 15.24 -22.88
C ASP A 312 9.71 13.95 -23.62
N ASN A 313 8.56 13.35 -23.29
CA ASN A 313 8.02 12.22 -24.04
C ASN A 313 7.73 12.56 -25.51
N LEU A 314 7.07 13.70 -25.78
CA LEU A 314 6.79 14.14 -27.15
C LEU A 314 8.08 14.33 -27.96
N THR A 315 9.12 14.88 -27.35
CA THR A 315 10.43 15.09 -27.99
C THR A 315 11.06 13.75 -28.37
N LEU A 316 11.07 12.80 -27.42
CA LEU A 316 11.60 11.46 -27.65
C LEU A 316 10.83 10.71 -28.76
N TRP A 317 9.51 10.71 -28.70
CA TRP A 317 8.68 9.95 -29.65
C TRP A 317 8.72 10.53 -31.06
N THR A 318 8.80 11.86 -31.19
CA THR A 318 8.91 12.51 -32.51
C THR A 318 10.29 12.33 -33.14
N SER A 319 11.37 12.21 -32.36
CA SER A 319 12.68 11.84 -32.90
C SER A 319 12.73 10.39 -33.36
N ASP A 320 12.08 9.46 -32.65
CA ASP A 320 12.02 8.05 -33.05
C ASP A 320 11.27 7.88 -34.39
N THR A 321 10.23 8.69 -34.64
CA THR A 321 9.45 8.60 -35.89
C THR A 321 10.16 9.22 -37.10
N GLN A 322 11.12 10.14 -36.88
CA GLN A 322 11.88 10.79 -37.95
C GLN A 322 13.12 9.98 -38.38
N GLY A 323 13.57 9.03 -37.56
CA GLY A 323 14.74 8.19 -37.85
C GLY A 323 14.53 7.08 -38.89
N ASP A 324 13.27 6.71 -39.18
CA ASP A 324 12.93 5.62 -40.12
C ASP A 324 12.46 6.13 -41.51
N GLY A 325 12.56 7.44 -41.78
CA GLY A 325 11.86 8.10 -42.90
C GLY A 325 12.71 8.71 -44.02
N ASP A 326 14.02 8.82 -43.91
CA ASP A 326 14.87 9.49 -44.92
C ASP A 326 16.21 8.75 -45.13
N GLU A 327 16.15 7.54 -45.71
CA GLU A 327 17.22 7.13 -46.63
C GLU A 327 16.71 7.39 -48.06
N PRO A 328 17.30 8.35 -48.80
CA PRO A 328 17.07 8.45 -50.22
C PRO A 328 17.52 7.12 -50.85
N GLN A 329 16.59 6.39 -51.48
CA GLN A 329 16.95 5.45 -52.52
C GLN A 329 17.71 6.25 -53.59
N GLU A 330 19.04 6.24 -53.54
CA GLU A 330 19.85 6.51 -54.71
C GLU A 330 19.53 5.42 -55.73
N GLY A 331 18.59 5.75 -56.61
CA GLY A 331 18.30 5.00 -57.81
C GLY A 331 19.56 4.87 -58.63
N GLY A 332 20.01 3.63 -58.80
CA GLY A 332 20.89 3.29 -59.90
C GLY A 332 20.10 3.44 -61.20
N ASP A 333 20.54 4.37 -62.04
CA ASP A 333 20.20 4.39 -63.46
C ASP A 333 21.45 4.76 -64.27
N ASN A 334 21.84 3.77 -65.09
CA ASN A 334 22.75 3.76 -66.25
C ASN A 334 24.26 3.94 -66.08
#